data_AF-A0A9D4G402-F1
#
_entry.id   AF-A0A9D4G402-F1
#
_cell.length_a   1.000
_cell.length_b   1.000
_cell.length_c   1.000
_cell.angle_alpha   90.00
_cell.angle_beta   90.00
_cell.angle_gamma   90.00
#
_symmetry.space_group_name_H-M   'P 1'
#
loop_
_entity.id
_entity.type
_entity.pdbx_description
1 polymer ?
#
loop_
_entity_poly.entity_id
_entity_poly.type
_entity_poly.pdbx_seq_one_letter_code
_entity_poly.pdbx_strand_id
1 'polypeptide(L)'
;MNRGMTEEEFAQRDYLDKQWMDCAEVAALPFLHYLQFLSYGGLGERDKQLHALGILEYYVRDPRDRINMYHIETALNLLGHCYEMEGDYEGALDCNEESLSYYNTNNAANCHLQRVLSY
;
A
#
# COMPACT_ATOMS: atom_id res chain seq x y z
N MET A 1 -2.41 38.08 -18.96
CA MET A 1 -2.73 38.57 -17.60
C MET A 1 -2.89 37.33 -16.74
N ASN A 2 -1.88 36.98 -15.93
CA ASN A 2 -1.94 35.80 -15.05
C ASN A 2 -2.97 36.11 -13.96
N ARG A 3 -4.11 35.41 -13.96
CA ARG A 3 -5.03 35.49 -12.82
C ARG A 3 -4.30 34.88 -11.62
N GLY A 4 -4.02 35.70 -10.62
CA GLY A 4 -3.53 35.22 -9.33
C GLY A 4 -4.57 34.28 -8.73
N MET A 5 -4.10 33.17 -8.18
CA MET A 5 -4.90 32.14 -7.52
C MET A 5 -5.69 32.77 -6.35
N THR A 6 -6.98 32.45 -6.26
CA THR A 6 -7.85 32.96 -5.19
C THR A 6 -7.56 32.26 -3.86
N GLU A 7 -7.98 32.86 -2.73
CA GLU A 7 -7.79 32.26 -1.40
C GLU A 7 -8.52 30.90 -1.26
N GLU A 8 -9.68 30.73 -1.91
CA GLU A 8 -10.39 29.46 -1.96
C GLU A 8 -9.63 28.41 -2.78
N GLU A 9 -9.09 28.77 -3.94
CA GLU A 9 -8.25 27.88 -4.75
C GLU A 9 -6.98 27.46 -4.00
N PHE A 10 -6.39 28.37 -3.22
CA PHE A 10 -5.24 28.07 -2.37
C PHE A 10 -5.60 27.13 -1.22
N ALA A 11 -6.70 27.38 -0.50
CA ALA A 11 -7.15 26.54 0.60
C ALA A 11 -7.53 25.12 0.14
N GLN A 12 -8.17 25.03 -1.04
CA GLN A 12 -8.54 23.75 -1.62
C GLN A 12 -7.33 22.96 -2.12
N ARG A 13 -6.31 23.66 -2.64
CA ARG A 13 -5.02 23.05 -2.99
C ARG A 13 -4.26 22.57 -1.75
N ASP A 14 -4.17 23.37 -0.69
CA ASP A 14 -3.49 22.98 0.55
C ASP A 14 -4.19 21.79 1.23
N TYR A 15 -5.53 21.73 1.16
CA TYR A 15 -6.31 20.58 1.62
C TYR A 15 -6.00 19.30 0.82
N LEU A 16 -5.95 19.42 -0.52
CA LEU A 16 -5.57 18.30 -1.38
C LEU A 16 -4.13 17.87 -1.11
N ASP A 17 -3.16 18.79 -1.07
CA ASP A 17 -1.75 18.47 -0.85
C ASP A 17 -1.53 17.70 0.48
N LYS A 18 -2.28 18.05 1.54
CA LYS A 18 -2.27 17.31 2.81
C LYS A 18 -2.86 15.90 2.68
N GLN A 19 -4.01 15.74 2.02
CA GLN A 19 -4.57 14.41 1.76
C GLN A 19 -3.64 13.54 0.91
N TRP A 20 -2.96 14.12 -0.07
CA TRP A 20 -1.99 13.41 -0.89
C TRP A 20 -0.77 12.95 -0.09
N MET A 21 -0.28 13.76 0.85
CA MET A 21 0.80 13.35 1.76
C MET A 21 0.38 12.23 2.70
N ASP A 22 -0.83 12.28 3.28
CA ASP A 22 -1.36 11.22 4.13
C ASP A 22 -1.52 9.90 3.34
N CYS A 23 -2.00 9.96 2.10
CA CYS A 23 -2.10 8.79 1.23
C CYS A 23 -0.73 8.23 0.82
N ALA A 24 0.27 9.10 0.60
CA ALA A 24 1.62 8.67 0.22
C ALA A 24 2.35 8.00 1.40
N GLU A 25 2.15 8.49 2.63
CA GLU A 25 2.68 7.87 3.84
C GLU A 25 2.07 6.48 4.06
N VAL A 26 0.74 6.36 3.99
CA VAL A 26 0.03 5.07 4.16
C VAL A 26 0.43 4.06 3.08
N ALA A 27 0.63 4.50 1.83
CA ALA A 27 1.05 3.62 0.75
C ALA A 27 2.48 3.07 0.92
N ALA A 28 3.35 3.74 1.68
CA ALA A 28 4.75 3.32 1.87
C ALA A 28 4.94 2.31 3.02
N LEU A 29 4.00 2.24 3.97
CA LEU A 29 4.13 1.42 5.18
C LEU A 29 4.34 -0.09 4.92
N PRO A 30 3.63 -0.74 3.97
CA PRO A 30 3.89 -2.14 3.66
C PRO A 30 5.33 -2.40 3.19
N PHE A 31 5.90 -1.49 2.39
CA PHE A 31 7.27 -1.60 1.90
C PHE A 31 8.29 -1.48 3.02
N LEU A 32 8.05 -0.55 3.96
CA LEU A 32 8.90 -0.36 5.12
C LEU A 32 8.93 -1.63 5.99
N HIS A 33 7.77 -2.19 6.30
CA HIS A 33 7.69 -3.37 7.17
C HIS A 33 8.20 -4.65 6.49
N TYR A 34 8.05 -4.76 5.17
CA TYR A 34 8.73 -5.79 4.38
C TYR A 34 10.27 -5.69 4.48
N LEU A 35 10.83 -4.49 4.33
CA LEU A 35 12.28 -4.30 4.47
C LEU A 35 12.77 -4.60 5.89
N GLN A 36 11.98 -4.24 6.91
CA GLN A 36 12.25 -4.60 8.30
C GLN A 36 12.23 -6.12 8.50
N PHE A 37 11.26 -6.82 7.93
CA PHE A 37 11.19 -8.28 7.98
C PHE A 37 12.48 -8.92 7.43
N LEU A 38 12.91 -8.53 6.23
CA LEU A 38 14.16 -9.04 5.64
C LEU A 38 15.38 -8.71 6.49
N SER A 39 15.45 -7.47 6.99
CA SER A 39 16.60 -6.99 7.78
C SER A 39 16.72 -7.75 9.10
N TYR A 40 15.62 -7.91 9.83
CA TYR A 40 15.61 -8.64 11.09
C TYR A 40 15.87 -10.14 10.88
N GLY A 41 15.35 -10.73 9.80
CA GLY A 41 15.67 -12.10 9.41
C GLY A 41 17.16 -12.29 9.17
N GLY A 42 17.81 -11.36 8.44
CA GLY A 42 19.26 -11.40 8.20
C GLY A 42 20.11 -11.21 9.46
N LEU A 43 19.58 -10.52 10.48
CA LEU A 43 20.23 -10.33 11.79
C LEU A 43 19.95 -11.48 12.77
N GLY A 44 19.07 -12.43 12.44
CA GLY A 44 18.61 -13.48 13.34
C GLY A 44 17.68 -13.00 14.46
N GLU A 45 17.16 -11.78 14.35
CA GLU A 45 16.28 -11.14 15.33
C GLU A 45 14.82 -11.58 15.12
N ARG A 46 14.55 -12.85 15.44
CA ARG A 46 13.30 -13.54 15.06
C ARG A 46 12.02 -12.85 15.56
N ASP A 47 12.01 -12.39 16.80
CA ASP A 47 10.83 -11.73 17.38
C ASP A 47 10.47 -10.44 16.63
N LYS A 48 11.49 -9.65 16.25
CA LYS A 48 11.30 -8.40 15.49
C LYS A 48 10.89 -8.68 14.06
N GLN A 49 11.43 -9.74 13.46
CA GLN A 49 11.03 -10.20 12.13
C GLN A 49 9.53 -10.55 12.12
N LEU A 50 9.08 -11.40 13.03
CA LEU A 50 7.67 -11.80 13.14
C LEU A 50 6.76 -10.61 13.47
N HIS A 51 7.23 -9.67 14.30
CA HIS A 51 6.50 -8.45 14.58
C HIS A 51 6.30 -7.59 13.32
N ALA A 52 7.36 -7.42 12.51
CA ALA A 52 7.26 -6.69 11.25
C ALA A 52 6.31 -7.38 10.26
N LEU A 53 6.33 -8.72 10.19
CA LEU A 53 5.37 -9.48 9.40
C LEU A 53 3.92 -9.24 9.85
N GLY A 54 3.66 -9.29 11.14
CA GLY A 54 2.31 -9.04 11.67
C GLY A 54 1.79 -7.63 11.36
N ILE A 55 2.68 -6.62 11.38
CA ILE A 55 2.31 -5.26 10.98
C ILE A 55 2.04 -5.17 9.47
N LEU A 56 2.89 -5.80 8.65
CA LEU A 56 2.67 -5.87 7.20
C LEU A 56 1.31 -6.50 6.89
N GLU A 57 1.01 -7.64 7.51
CA GLU A 57 -0.26 -8.33 7.35
C GLU A 57 -1.44 -7.44 7.77
N TYR A 58 -1.32 -6.73 8.90
CA TYR A 58 -2.33 -5.78 9.35
C TYR A 58 -2.66 -4.74 8.26
N TYR A 59 -1.65 -4.07 7.70
CA TYR A 59 -1.89 -3.04 6.67
C TYR A 59 -2.43 -3.62 5.37
N VAL A 60 -1.97 -4.80 4.97
CA VAL A 60 -2.43 -5.45 3.72
C VAL A 60 -3.87 -5.96 3.84
N ARG A 61 -4.29 -6.38 5.04
CA ARG A 61 -5.59 -7.00 5.27
C ARG A 61 -6.65 -6.04 5.84
N ASP A 62 -6.27 -4.90 6.41
CA ASP A 62 -7.24 -3.93 6.97
C ASP A 62 -8.14 -3.35 5.86
N PRO A 63 -9.46 -3.58 5.90
CA PRO A 63 -10.39 -3.06 4.90
C PRO A 63 -10.42 -1.53 4.79
N ARG A 64 -10.07 -0.82 5.88
CA ARG A 64 -10.07 0.65 5.94
C ARG A 64 -8.91 1.24 5.15
N ASP A 65 -7.75 0.57 5.19
CA ASP A 65 -6.52 1.04 4.54
C ASP A 65 -6.41 0.51 3.11
N ARG A 66 -7.01 -0.65 2.81
CA ARG A 66 -7.09 -1.22 1.45
C ARG A 66 -7.70 -0.27 0.42
N ILE A 67 -8.69 0.53 0.80
CA ILE A 67 -9.41 1.44 -0.10
C ILE A 67 -8.51 2.57 -0.62
N ASN A 68 -7.46 2.95 0.13
CA ASN A 68 -6.57 4.06 -0.19
C ASN A 68 -5.19 3.61 -0.68
N MET A 69 -4.95 2.31 -0.78
CA MET A 69 -3.64 1.78 -1.15
C MET A 69 -3.53 1.63 -2.68
N TYR A 70 -2.84 2.58 -3.30
CA TYR A 70 -2.63 2.64 -4.75
C TYR A 70 -1.89 1.41 -5.34
N HIS A 71 -1.27 0.57 -4.49
CA HIS A 71 -0.45 -0.57 -4.88
C HIS A 71 -0.70 -1.82 -4.02
N ILE A 72 -1.98 -2.15 -3.78
CA ILE A 72 -2.37 -3.33 -2.99
C ILE A 72 -1.86 -4.64 -3.58
N GLU A 73 -1.81 -4.75 -4.91
CA GLU A 73 -1.21 -5.89 -5.60
C GLU A 73 0.25 -6.08 -5.23
N THR A 74 1.01 -4.98 -5.14
CA THR A 74 2.43 -5.04 -4.79
C THR A 74 2.60 -5.44 -3.33
N ALA A 75 1.82 -4.87 -2.42
CA ALA A 75 1.93 -5.22 -1.01
C ALA A 75 1.46 -6.66 -0.71
N LEU A 76 0.45 -7.17 -1.42
CA LEU A 76 0.06 -8.58 -1.38
C LEU A 76 1.20 -9.48 -1.83
N ASN A 77 1.91 -9.13 -2.90
CA ASN A 77 3.09 -9.87 -3.36
C ASN A 77 4.22 -9.86 -2.30
N LEU A 78 4.46 -8.71 -1.65
CA LEU A 78 5.44 -8.62 -0.56
C LEU A 78 5.06 -9.50 0.64
N LEU A 79 3.78 -9.52 1.03
CA LEU A 79 3.29 -10.38 2.10
C LEU A 79 3.42 -11.86 1.72
N GLY A 80 3.09 -12.22 0.47
CA GLY A 80 3.25 -13.57 -0.05
C GLY A 80 4.71 -14.05 -0.01
N HIS A 81 5.65 -13.19 -0.38
CA HIS A 81 7.08 -13.49 -0.26
C HIS A 81 7.51 -13.71 1.20
N CYS A 82 7.00 -12.91 2.14
CA CYS A 82 7.25 -13.16 3.56
C CYS A 82 6.73 -14.53 4.00
N TYR A 83 5.50 -14.90 3.62
CA TYR A 83 4.95 -16.23 3.95
C TYR A 83 5.77 -17.37 3.34
N GLU A 84 6.25 -17.23 2.10
CA GLU A 84 7.16 -18.21 1.49
C GLU A 84 8.43 -18.39 2.33
N MET A 85 9.04 -17.29 2.79
CA MET A 85 10.22 -17.33 3.65
C MET A 85 9.95 -17.98 5.01
N GLU A 86 8.72 -17.90 5.51
CA GLU A 86 8.27 -18.57 6.73
C GLU A 86 7.85 -20.04 6.51
N GLY A 87 7.85 -20.50 5.25
CA GLY A 87 7.40 -21.84 4.87
C GLY A 87 5.89 -22.01 4.80
N ASP A 88 5.12 -20.92 4.91
CA ASP A 88 3.68 -20.90 4.70
C ASP A 88 3.36 -20.72 3.20
N TYR A 89 3.50 -21.81 2.45
CA TYR A 89 3.28 -21.80 1.01
C TYR A 89 1.81 -21.62 0.62
N GLU A 90 0.87 -22.05 1.47
CA GLU A 90 -0.56 -21.85 1.23
C GLU A 90 -0.91 -20.36 1.37
N GLY A 91 -0.48 -19.72 2.45
CA GLY A 91 -0.65 -18.27 2.63
C GLY A 91 0.04 -17.45 1.53
N ALA A 92 1.23 -17.89 1.07
CA ALA A 92 1.92 -17.27 -0.05
C ALA A 92 1.13 -17.37 -1.36
N LEU A 93 0.57 -18.54 -1.67
CA LEU A 93 -0.26 -18.77 -2.85
C LEU A 93 -1.51 -17.89 -2.82
N ASP A 94 -2.22 -17.86 -1.70
CA ASP A 94 -3.42 -17.03 -1.51
C ASP A 94 -3.13 -15.55 -1.77
N CYS A 95 -2.00 -15.04 -1.25
CA CYS A 95 -1.58 -13.66 -1.48
C CYS A 95 -1.28 -13.38 -2.96
N ASN A 96 -0.64 -14.31 -3.65
CA ASN A 96 -0.28 -14.17 -5.06
C ASN A 96 -1.52 -14.22 -5.97
N GLU A 97 -2.45 -15.13 -5.70
CA GLU A 97 -3.73 -15.19 -6.43
C GLU A 97 -4.55 -13.90 -6.23
N GLU A 98 -4.60 -13.40 -4.99
CA GLU A 98 -5.28 -12.15 -4.71
C GLU A 98 -4.59 -10.97 -5.38
N SER A 99 -3.26 -10.88 -5.35
CA SER A 99 -2.49 -9.85 -6.04
C SER A 99 -2.82 -9.80 -7.55
N LEU A 100 -2.88 -10.96 -8.20
CA LEU A 100 -3.24 -11.08 -9.61
C LEU A 100 -4.66 -10.58 -9.89
N SER A 101 -5.60 -10.76 -8.97
CA SER A 101 -6.96 -10.25 -9.13
C SER A 101 -7.02 -8.71 -9.21
N TYR A 102 -6.09 -8.02 -8.53
CA TYR A 102 -5.93 -6.56 -8.55
C TYR A 102 -5.03 -6.05 -9.69
N TYR A 103 -4.21 -6.91 -10.31
CA TYR A 103 -3.30 -6.49 -11.37
C TYR A 103 -4.03 -5.84 -12.57
N ASN A 104 -5.25 -6.30 -12.88
CA ASN A 104 -6.07 -5.74 -13.96
C ASN A 104 -6.72 -4.38 -13.62
N THR A 105 -6.82 -4.02 -12.33
CA THR A 105 -7.33 -2.71 -11.89
C THR A 105 -6.19 -1.70 -11.69
N ASN A 106 -4.94 -2.17 -11.61
CA ASN A 106 -3.72 -1.39 -11.45
C ASN A 106 -3.13 -0.89 -12.79
N ASN A 107 -3.92 -0.16 -13.58
CA ASN A 107 -3.31 0.78 -14.52
C ASN A 107 -3.66 2.19 -14.06
N ALA A 108 -2.67 3.08 -14.01
CA ALA A 108 -2.86 4.46 -13.55
C ALA A 108 -3.98 5.20 -14.32
N ALA A 109 -4.32 4.74 -15.54
CA ALA A 109 -5.45 5.27 -16.30
C ALA A 109 -6.84 4.84 -15.75
N ASN A 110 -6.95 3.65 -15.16
CA ASN A 110 -8.18 3.08 -14.61
C ASN A 110 -8.54 3.72 -13.26
N CYS A 111 -7.55 4.12 -12.44
CA CYS A 111 -7.84 4.81 -11.17
C CYS A 111 -8.43 6.22 -11.43
N HIS A 112 -7.92 6.94 -12.43
CA HIS A 112 -8.48 8.21 -12.87
C HIS A 112 -9.88 8.01 -13.47
N LEU A 113 -10.10 6.95 -14.26
CA LEU A 113 -11.42 6.62 -14.81
C LEU A 113 -12.45 6.28 -13.74
N GLN A 114 -12.13 5.48 -12.73
CA GLN A 114 -13.06 5.16 -11.64
C GLN A 114 -13.44 6.40 -10.82
N ARG A 115 -12.49 7.31 -10.61
CA ARG A 115 -12.73 8.58 -9.89
C ARG A 115 -13.52 9.60 -10.72
N VAL A 116 -13.45 9.55 -12.04
CA VAL A 116 -14.26 10.39 -12.94
C VAL A 116 -15.67 9.83 -13.15
N LEU A 117 -15.83 8.50 -13.17
CA LEU A 117 -17.12 7.84 -13.38
C LEU A 117 -18.00 7.75 -12.11
N SER A 118 -17.49 8.17 -10.95
CA SER A 118 -18.19 8.20 -9.66
C SER A 118 -18.78 9.58 -9.31
N TYR A 119 -18.62 10.59 -10.17
CA TYR A 119 -19.31 11.88 -10.14
C TYR A 119 -20.36 11.97 -11.23
#